data_AF-A0A846EX65-F1
#
_entry.id   AF-A0A846EX65-F1
#
_cell.length_a   1.000
_cell.length_b   1.000
_cell.length_c   1.000
_cell.angle_alpha   90.00
_cell.angle_beta   90.00
_cell.angle_gamma   90.00
#
_symmetry.space_group_name_H-M   'P 1'
#
loop_
_entity.id
_entity.type
_entity.pdbx_description
1 polymer ?
#
loop_
_entity_poly.entity_id
_entity_poly.type
_entity_poly.pdbx_seq_one_letter_code
_entity_poly.pdbx_strand_id
1 'polypeptide(L)'
;MVDAFITAINLVSIAGYLITAFFCYKIYQKLNVEDAWYAWIPILGTYITFKAADEEKPVLWTILSYIPCVNIIAAIKSIMAWVTIFKKLNKSPWLLLICIIPFAAFFVFGYVAFT
;
A
#
# COMPACT_ATOMS: atom_id res chain seq x y z
N MET A 1 17.80 28.43 -5.59
CA MET A 1 17.35 27.50 -6.67
C MET A 1 17.17 26.09 -6.13
N VAL A 2 18.16 25.55 -5.41
CA VAL A 2 18.08 24.20 -4.78
C VAL A 2 16.92 24.10 -3.78
N ASP A 3 16.73 25.09 -2.89
CA ASP A 3 15.67 25.02 -1.85
C ASP A 3 14.25 25.02 -2.43
N ALA A 4 14.02 25.79 -3.49
CA ALA A 4 12.73 25.80 -4.19
C ALA A 4 12.42 24.46 -4.85
N PHE A 5 13.44 23.82 -5.42
CA PHE A 5 13.32 22.49 -6.02
C PHE A 5 13.04 21.41 -4.96
N ILE A 6 13.76 21.41 -3.83
CA ILE A 6 13.50 20.48 -2.71
C ILE A 6 12.10 20.68 -2.13
N THR A 7 11.66 21.92 -2.00
CA THR A 7 10.31 22.24 -1.52
C THR A 7 9.24 21.67 -2.46
N ALA A 8 9.41 21.82 -3.78
CA ALA A 8 8.48 21.27 -4.76
C ALA A 8 8.39 19.74 -4.67
N ILE A 9 9.53 19.04 -4.53
CA ILE A 9 9.56 17.57 -4.36
C ILE A 9 8.83 17.14 -3.09
N ASN A 10 9.03 17.83 -1.97
CA ASN A 10 8.36 17.51 -0.71
C ASN A 10 6.84 17.65 -0.84
N LEU A 11 6.35 18.72 -1.49
CA LEU A 11 4.92 18.92 -1.72
C LEU A 11 4.31 17.82 -2.61
N VAL A 12 4.99 17.46 -3.70
CA VAL A 12 4.56 16.36 -4.58
C VAL A 12 4.55 15.03 -3.83
N SER A 13 5.55 14.78 -2.98
CA SER A 13 5.66 13.55 -2.18
C SER A 13 4.52 13.43 -1.16
N ILE A 14 4.17 14.52 -0.48
CA ILE A 14 3.03 14.58 0.44
C ILE A 14 1.71 14.34 -0.31
N ALA A 15 1.51 15.00 -1.46
CA ALA A 15 0.31 14.80 -2.27
C ALA A 15 0.20 13.34 -2.76
N GLY A 16 1.29 12.76 -3.25
CA GLY A 16 1.34 11.37 -3.67
C GLY A 16 1.05 10.39 -2.53
N TYR A 17 1.57 10.66 -1.33
CA TYR A 17 1.25 9.89 -0.13
C TYR A 17 -0.25 9.94 0.19
N LEU A 18 -0.84 11.14 0.27
CA LEU A 18 -2.26 11.30 0.59
C LEU A 18 -3.18 10.62 -0.43
N ILE A 19 -2.85 10.72 -1.72
CA ILE A 19 -3.60 10.06 -2.80
C ILE A 19 -3.52 8.54 -2.65
N THR A 20 -2.32 8.00 -2.43
CA THR A 20 -2.13 6.54 -2.27
C THR A 20 -2.84 6.03 -1.02
N ALA A 21 -2.70 6.73 0.11
CA ALA A 21 -3.41 6.43 1.35
C ALA A 21 -4.92 6.44 1.17
N PHE A 22 -5.46 7.40 0.42
CA PHE A 22 -6.87 7.46 0.08
C PHE A 22 -7.34 6.26 -0.76
N PHE A 23 -6.57 5.84 -1.77
CA PHE A 23 -6.88 4.64 -2.54
C PHE A 23 -6.86 3.38 -1.69
N CYS A 24 -5.84 3.21 -0.85
CA CYS A 24 -5.77 2.09 0.11
C CYS A 24 -6.96 2.12 1.08
N TYR A 25 -7.32 3.28 1.62
CA TYR A 25 -8.50 3.46 2.46
C TYR A 25 -9.76 2.94 1.78
N LYS A 26 -10.01 3.35 0.52
CA LYS A 26 -11.16 2.87 -0.26
C LYS A 26 -11.13 1.37 -0.50
N ILE A 27 -9.95 0.80 -0.75
CA ILE A 27 -9.77 -0.64 -0.91
C ILE A 27 -10.13 -1.39 0.38
N TYR A 28 -9.63 -0.94 1.54
CA TYR A 28 -9.96 -1.59 2.82
C TYR A 28 -11.43 -1.41 3.21
N GLN A 29 -12.05 -0.28 2.85
CA GLN A 29 -13.50 -0.10 2.98
C GLN A 29 -14.27 -1.13 2.15
N LYS A 30 -13.86 -1.39 0.90
CA LYS A 30 -14.49 -2.43 0.05
C LYS A 30 -14.35 -3.84 0.62
N LEU A 31 -13.28 -4.09 1.36
CA LEU A 31 -13.04 -5.34 2.08
C LEU A 31 -13.76 -5.42 3.44
N ASN A 32 -14.52 -4.38 3.82
CA ASN A 32 -15.20 -4.26 5.11
C ASN A 32 -14.26 -4.46 6.31
N VAL A 33 -13.01 -3.99 6.21
CA VAL A 33 -12.07 -4.02 7.34
C VAL A 33 -12.41 -2.87 8.28
N GLU A 34 -12.72 -3.17 9.54
CA GLU A 34 -13.17 -2.19 10.56
C GLU A 34 -12.22 -0.99 10.69
N ASP A 35 -10.92 -1.25 10.66
CA ASP A 35 -9.89 -0.22 10.85
C ASP A 35 -9.41 0.42 9.55
N ALA A 36 -10.19 0.42 8.46
CA ALA A 36 -9.77 0.88 7.13
C ALA A 36 -8.98 2.21 7.14
N TRP A 37 -9.32 3.12 8.06
CA TRP A 37 -8.65 4.41 8.26
C TRP A 37 -7.16 4.31 8.62
N TYR A 38 -6.67 3.15 9.06
CA TYR A 38 -5.23 2.90 9.29
C TYR A 38 -4.37 3.15 8.04
N ALA A 39 -4.96 3.14 6.85
CA ALA A 39 -4.31 3.54 5.59
C ALA A 39 -3.63 4.92 5.65
N TRP A 40 -4.15 5.85 6.48
CA TRP A 40 -3.64 7.22 6.61
C TRP A 40 -2.39 7.35 7.49
N ILE A 41 -1.99 6.29 8.19
CA ILE A 41 -0.82 6.30 9.07
C ILE A 41 0.19 5.32 8.49
N PRO A 42 1.44 5.71 8.16
CA PRO A 42 2.35 4.85 7.40
C PRO A 42 2.54 3.44 7.98
N ILE A 43 2.82 3.36 9.28
CA ILE A 43 3.06 2.08 9.99
C ILE A 43 1.78 1.26 10.08
N LEU A 44 0.65 1.90 10.41
CA LEU A 44 -0.63 1.21 10.49
C LEU A 44 -1.14 0.79 9.11
N GLY A 45 -0.79 1.51 8.05
CA GLY A 45 -1.07 1.19 6.65
C GLY A 45 -0.42 -0.12 6.23
N THR A 46 0.82 -0.35 6.63
CA THR A 46 1.49 -1.65 6.45
C THR A 46 0.80 -2.75 7.26
N TYR A 47 0.48 -2.49 8.53
CA TYR A 47 -0.24 -3.46 9.38
C TYR A 47 -1.59 -3.86 8.81
N ILE A 48 -2.41 -2.89 8.40
CA ILE A 48 -3.74 -3.18 7.87
C ILE A 48 -3.67 -3.88 6.51
N THR A 49 -2.62 -3.67 5.71
CA THR A 49 -2.39 -4.46 4.49
C THR A 49 -2.29 -5.95 4.82
N PHE A 50 -1.47 -6.31 5.80
CA PHE A 50 -1.34 -7.70 6.23
C PHE A 50 -2.61 -8.24 6.89
N LYS A 51 -3.28 -7.43 7.74
CA LYS A 51 -4.56 -7.79 8.36
C LYS A 51 -5.65 -8.05 7.30
N ALA A 52 -5.77 -7.16 6.32
CA ALA A 52 -6.75 -7.26 5.23
C ALA A 52 -6.49 -8.45 4.30
N ALA A 53 -5.26 -8.96 4.27
CA ALA A 53 -4.87 -10.16 3.55
C ALA A 53 -5.05 -11.47 4.35
N ASP A 54 -5.60 -11.41 5.57
CA ASP A 54 -5.71 -12.54 6.51
C ASP A 54 -4.36 -13.19 6.86
N GLU A 55 -3.27 -12.42 6.88
CA GLU A 55 -1.99 -12.94 7.35
C GLU A 55 -2.07 -13.28 8.85
N GLU A 56 -1.55 -14.45 9.23
CA GLU A 56 -1.59 -14.93 10.63
C GLU A 56 -0.85 -14.01 11.61
N LYS A 57 0.23 -13.37 11.14
CA LYS A 57 1.14 -12.57 11.97
C LYS A 57 1.33 -11.16 11.40
N PRO A 58 0.27 -10.33 11.34
CA PRO A 58 0.32 -9.03 10.66
C PRO A 58 1.27 -8.05 11.35
N VAL A 59 1.35 -8.10 12.69
CA VAL A 59 2.27 -7.28 13.48
C VAL A 59 3.73 -7.66 13.21
N LEU A 60 4.04 -8.96 13.16
CA LEU A 60 5.40 -9.44 12.87
C LEU A 60 5.87 -8.93 11.51
N TRP A 61 5.06 -9.13 10.47
CA TRP A 61 5.41 -8.71 9.12
C TRP A 61 5.57 -7.19 9.01
N THR A 62 4.75 -6.43 9.73
CA THR A 62 4.88 -4.97 9.80
C THR A 62 6.22 -4.56 10.42
N ILE A 63 6.61 -5.14 11.56
CA ILE A 63 7.89 -4.84 12.20
C ILE A 63 9.04 -5.20 11.26
N LEU A 64 9.00 -6.37 10.62
CA LEU A 64 10.03 -6.80 9.67
C LEU A 64 10.15 -5.91 8.44
N SER A 65 9.07 -5.24 8.00
CA SER A 65 9.11 -4.27 6.89
C SER A 65 9.98 -3.04 7.18
N TYR A 66 10.22 -2.70 8.45
CA TYR A 66 11.02 -1.55 8.85
C TYR A 66 12.44 -1.90 9.31
N ILE A 67 12.82 -3.18 9.28
CA ILE A 67 14.18 -3.63 9.61
C ILE A 67 15.01 -3.75 8.31
N PRO A 68 16.06 -2.93 8.10
CA PRO A 68 16.76 -2.82 6.81
C PRO A 68 17.23 -4.16 6.22
N CYS A 69 17.81 -5.04 7.05
CA CYS A 69 18.38 -6.30 6.58
C CYS A 69 17.33 -7.40 6.30
N VAL A 70 16.11 -7.26 6.83
CA VAL A 70 15.03 -8.26 6.69
C VAL A 70 13.92 -7.76 5.76
N ASN A 71 14.03 -6.52 5.26
CA ASN A 71 13.00 -5.88 4.47
C ASN A 71 12.67 -6.63 3.18
N ILE A 72 13.62 -7.39 2.60
CA ILE A 72 13.42 -8.08 1.32
C ILE A 72 12.37 -9.20 1.49
N ILE A 73 12.47 -9.97 2.58
CA ILE A 73 11.50 -11.02 2.90
C ILE A 73 10.14 -10.39 3.20
N ALA A 74 10.14 -9.30 3.98
CA ALA A 74 8.92 -8.56 4.29
C ALA A 74 8.26 -7.93 3.05
N ALA A 75 9.06 -7.51 2.06
CA ALA A 75 8.58 -6.96 0.79
C ALA A 75 7.91 -8.04 -0.06
N ILE A 76 8.52 -9.23 -0.18
CA ILE A 76 7.91 -10.39 -0.84
C ILE A 76 6.56 -10.72 -0.17
N LYS A 77 6.53 -10.73 1.17
CA LYS A 77 5.31 -10.95 1.93
C LYS A 77 4.26 -9.87 1.70
N SER A 78 4.66 -8.61 1.62
CA SER A 78 3.75 -7.51 1.29
C SER A 78 3.12 -7.68 -0.10
N ILE A 79 3.89 -8.13 -1.09
CA ILE A 79 3.37 -8.45 -2.42
C ILE A 79 2.35 -9.60 -2.35
N MET A 80 2.64 -10.66 -1.59
CA MET A 80 1.70 -11.76 -1.38
C MET A 80 0.40 -11.30 -0.70
N ALA A 81 0.50 -10.40 0.28
CA ALA A 81 -0.66 -9.81 0.94
C ALA A 81 -1.54 -9.03 -0.07
N TRP A 82 -0.92 -8.23 -0.94
CA TRP A 82 -1.64 -7.53 -2.01
C TRP A 82 -2.25 -8.48 -3.04
N VAL A 83 -1.58 -9.59 -3.38
CA VAL A 83 -2.17 -10.64 -4.25
C VAL A 83 -3.45 -11.19 -3.63
N THR A 84 -3.44 -11.47 -2.32
CA THR A 84 -4.64 -11.96 -1.60
C THR A 84 -5.74 -10.90 -1.58
N ILE A 85 -5.41 -9.64 -1.30
CA ILE A 85 -6.37 -8.52 -1.36
C ILE A 85 -7.02 -8.41 -2.74
N PHE A 86 -6.23 -8.47 -3.82
CA PHE A 86 -6.75 -8.39 -5.18
C PHE A 86 -7.68 -9.57 -5.50
N LYS A 87 -7.33 -10.78 -5.08
CA LYS A 87 -8.19 -11.96 -5.20
C LYS A 87 -9.51 -11.79 -4.45
N LYS A 88 -9.48 -11.28 -3.21
CA LYS A 88 -10.69 -10.99 -2.41
C LYS A 88 -11.62 -9.98 -3.09
N LEU A 89 -11.05 -9.05 -3.86
CA LEU A 89 -11.80 -8.06 -4.65
C LEU A 89 -12.19 -8.57 -6.05
N ASN A 90 -11.97 -9.85 -6.36
CA ASN A 90 -12.15 -10.43 -7.69
C ASN A 90 -11.40 -9.69 -8.80
N LYS A 91 -10.24 -9.09 -8.48
CA LYS A 91 -9.34 -8.42 -9.42
C LYS A 91 -8.18 -9.34 -9.77
N SER A 92 -7.68 -9.19 -10.99
CA SER A 92 -6.53 -9.94 -11.47
C SER A 92 -5.26 -9.54 -10.69
N PRO A 93 -4.56 -10.47 -10.00
CA PRO A 93 -3.31 -10.16 -9.31
C PRO A 93 -2.18 -9.71 -10.25
N TRP A 94 -2.28 -10.03 -11.55
CA TRP A 94 -1.34 -9.60 -12.57
C TRP A 94 -1.24 -8.07 -12.69
N LEU A 95 -2.27 -7.33 -12.25
CA LEU A 95 -2.22 -5.87 -12.14
C LEU A 95 -1.10 -5.37 -11.23
N LEU A 96 -0.65 -6.18 -10.25
CA LEU A 96 0.46 -5.81 -9.38
C LEU A 96 1.81 -5.78 -10.11
N LEU A 97 1.97 -6.54 -11.21
CA LEU A 97 3.21 -6.47 -12.01
C LEU A 97 3.36 -5.11 -12.70
N ILE A 98 2.24 -4.46 -13.03
CA ILE A 98 2.25 -3.11 -13.62
C ILE A 98 2.85 -2.11 -12.62
N CYS A 99 2.72 -2.36 -11.30
CA CYS A 99 3.26 -1.48 -10.26
C CYS A 99 4.80 -1.42 -10.21
N ILE A 100 5.51 -2.28 -10.96
CA ILE A 100 6.98 -2.20 -11.13
C ILE A 100 7.36 -0.95 -11.93
N ILE A 101 6.48 -0.49 -12.82
CA ILE A 101 6.67 0.73 -13.59
C ILE A 101 6.47 1.93 -12.65
N PRO A 102 7.41 2.90 -12.59
CA PRO A 102 7.25 4.10 -11.78
C PRO A 102 5.91 4.79 -12.05
N PHE A 103 5.27 5.28 -10.98
CA PHE A 103 3.95 5.92 -10.99
C PHE A 103 2.76 5.04 -11.43
N ALA A 104 2.97 3.88 -12.04
CA ALA A 104 1.88 3.02 -12.50
C ALA A 104 1.03 2.48 -11.34
N ALA A 105 1.62 2.35 -10.15
CA ALA A 105 0.90 2.04 -8.92
C ALA A 105 -0.28 2.99 -8.67
N PHE A 106 -0.15 4.30 -8.90
CA PHE A 106 -1.26 5.24 -8.71
C PHE A 106 -2.49 4.87 -9.55
N PHE A 107 -2.27 4.48 -10.81
CA PHE A 107 -3.34 4.09 -11.71
C PHE A 107 -3.94 2.74 -11.34
N VAL A 108 -3.12 1.76 -10.97
CA VAL A 108 -3.59 0.43 -10.56
C VAL A 108 -4.41 0.51 -9.28
N PHE A 109 -3.88 1.16 -8.24
CA PHE A 109 -4.57 1.30 -6.96
C PHE A 109 -5.81 2.20 -7.11
N GLY A 110 -5.77 3.24 -7.94
CA GLY A 110 -6.94 4.05 -8.28
C GLY A 110 -8.03 3.23 -8.97
N TYR A 111 -7.68 2.44 -9.99
CA TYR A 111 -8.60 1.54 -10.68
C TYR A 111 -9.28 0.56 -9.71
N VAL A 112 -8.50 -0.09 -8.84
CA VAL A 112 -9.04 -1.04 -7.84
C VAL A 112 -9.85 -0.32 -6.76
N ALA A 113 -9.48 0.90 -6.37
CA ALA A 113 -10.22 1.71 -5.41
C ALA A 113 -11.62 2.11 -5.92
N PHE A 114 -11.81 2.27 -7.23
CA PHE A 114 -13.07 2.74 -7.81
C PHE A 114 -13.85 1.70 -8.63
N THR A 115 -13.30 0.50 -8.85
CA THR A 115 -14.01 -0.62 -9.52
C THR A 115 -14.16 -1.85 -8.66
#